data_AF-A0A7R8ZPW0-F1
#
_entry.id   AF-A0A7R8ZPW0-F1
#
_cell.length_a   1.000
_cell.length_b   1.000
_cell.length_c   1.000
_cell.angle_alpha   90.00
_cell.angle_beta   90.00
_cell.angle_gamma   90.00
#
_symmetry.space_group_name_H-M   'P 1'
#
loop_
_entity.id
_entity.type
_entity.pdbx_description
1 polymer ?
#
loop_
_entity_poly.entity_id
_entity_poly.type
_entity_poly.pdbx_seq_one_letter_code
_entity_poly.pdbx_strand_id
1 'polypeptide(L)' 'MGPAKAYSPQPRRLAELPPTWQPLDTEDKCNGQGSFYGTRYMRSGDRAVILIFDANGYIAGIQTS' A
#
# COMPACT_ATOMS: atom_id res chain seq x y z
N MET A 1 -31.47 11.40 6.53
CA MET A 1 -30.29 10.51 6.44
C MET A 1 -29.77 10.60 5.01
N GLY A 2 -28.54 11.05 4.81
CA GLY A 2 -27.91 10.93 3.49
C GLY A 2 -27.67 9.45 3.14
N PRO A 3 -27.51 9.11 1.86
CA PRO A 3 -27.16 7.74 1.49
C PRO A 3 -25.87 7.33 2.19
N ALA A 4 -25.84 6.11 2.74
CA ALA A 4 -24.62 5.54 3.27
C ALA A 4 -23.55 5.59 2.16
N LYS A 5 -22.40 6.19 2.46
CA LYS A 5 -21.28 6.27 1.52
C LYS A 5 -20.97 4.84 1.07
N ALA A 6 -21.00 4.59 -0.24
CA ALA A 6 -20.71 3.27 -0.78
C ALA A 6 -19.35 2.79 -0.23
N TYR A 7 -19.31 1.55 0.27
CA TYR A 7 -18.07 0.94 0.74
C TYR A 7 -17.05 0.95 -0.40
N SER A 8 -15.93 1.64 -0.20
CA SER A 8 -14.79 1.56 -1.11
C SER A 8 -13.98 0.34 -0.71
N PRO A 9 -13.96 -0.74 -1.52
CA PRO A 9 -13.12 -1.88 -1.20
C PRO A 9 -11.67 -1.45 -1.12
N GLN A 10 -10.95 -1.97 -0.13
CA GLN A 10 -9.50 -1.82 -0.08
C GLN A 10 -8.87 -2.55 -1.27
N PRO A 11 -7.83 -1.97 -1.91
CA PRO A 11 -7.18 -2.59 -3.06
C PRO A 11 -6.64 -3.97 -2.68
N ARG A 12 -7.05 -5.00 -3.41
CA ARG A 12 -6.51 -6.37 -3.26
C ARG A 12 -5.41 -6.65 -4.28
N ARG A 13 -5.36 -5.83 -5.33
CA ARG A 13 -4.36 -5.88 -6.39
C ARG A 13 -3.72 -4.52 -6.59
N LEU A 14 -2.46 -4.53 -7.01
CA LEU A 14 -1.71 -3.33 -7.38
C LEU A 14 -2.46 -2.50 -8.42
N ALA A 15 -3.10 -3.15 -9.40
CA ALA A 15 -3.89 -2.50 -10.44
C ALA A 15 -5.16 -1.79 -9.94
N GLU A 16 -5.60 -2.07 -8.71
CA GLU A 16 -6.78 -1.44 -8.09
C GLU A 16 -6.39 -0.22 -7.25
N LEU A 17 -5.09 0.08 -7.09
CA LEU A 17 -4.64 1.20 -6.27
C LEU A 17 -5.09 2.53 -6.88
N PRO A 18 -5.82 3.35 -6.12
CA PRO A 18 -6.11 4.71 -6.53
C PRO A 18 -4.82 5.52 -6.71
N PRO A 19 -4.83 6.57 -7.56
CA PRO A 19 -3.68 7.48 -7.76
C PRO A 19 -3.18 8.17 -6.48
N THR A 20 -3.97 8.14 -5.41
CA THR A 20 -3.60 8.67 -4.10
C THR A 20 -2.62 7.78 -3.36
N TRP A 21 -2.34 6.56 -3.84
CA TRP A 21 -1.30 5.69 -3.30
C TRP A 21 -0.01 5.88 -4.07
N GLN A 22 1.09 6.01 -3.33
CA GLN A 22 2.41 6.26 -3.87
C GLN A 22 3.34 5.13 -3.46
N PRO A 23 4.21 4.69 -4.37
CA PRO A 23 5.16 3.65 -4.04
C PRO A 23 6.13 4.18 -2.97
N LEU A 24 6.43 3.34 -1.99
CA LEU A 24 7.41 3.62 -0.95
C LEU A 24 8.81 3.28 -1.50
N ASP A 25 9.15 3.93 -2.61
CA ASP A 25 10.36 3.70 -3.39
C ASP A 25 11.21 4.96 -3.25
N THR A 26 12.13 4.97 -2.28
CA THR A 26 13.53 5.46 -2.40
C THR A 26 14.14 5.91 -1.08
N GLU A 27 13.38 6.33 -0.06
CA GLU A 27 14.00 6.87 1.16
C GLU A 27 14.25 5.83 2.27
N ASP A 28 13.51 4.73 2.28
CA ASP A 28 13.76 3.60 3.19
C ASP A 28 14.04 2.32 2.39
N LYS A 29 15.16 2.34 1.66
CA LYS A 29 16.00 1.15 1.69
C LYS A 29 16.41 1.04 3.14
N CYS A 30 15.75 0.18 3.91
CA CYS A 30 16.19 -0.19 5.25
C CYS A 30 17.72 -0.32 5.17
N ASN A 31 18.45 0.57 5.84
CA ASN A 31 19.92 0.70 5.78
C ASN A 31 20.60 -0.49 6.49
N GLY A 32 20.21 -1.71 6.11
CA GLY A 32 20.54 -2.95 6.77
C GLY A 32 19.67 -4.10 6.26
N GLN A 33 20.20 -4.85 5.30
CA GLN A 33 20.11 -6.32 5.22
C GLN A 33 18.75 -7.02 4.95
N GLY A 34 17.65 -6.31 4.72
CA GLY A 34 16.36 -6.94 4.40
C GLY A 34 16.02 -6.85 2.91
N SER A 35 16.38 -7.84 2.10
CA SER A 35 15.85 -7.96 0.73
C SER A 35 14.33 -8.16 0.80
N PHE A 36 13.56 -7.12 0.53
CA PHE A 36 12.10 -7.20 0.47
C PHE A 36 11.68 -7.61 -0.94
N TYR A 37 10.98 -8.74 -1.05
CA TYR A 37 10.48 -9.26 -2.32
C TYR A 37 9.03 -8.82 -2.53
N GLY A 38 8.82 -7.77 -3.33
CA GLY A 38 7.50 -7.18 -3.59
C GLY A 38 7.56 -5.67 -3.75
N THR A 39 6.41 -5.00 -3.64
CA THR A 39 6.29 -3.54 -3.65
C THR A 39 5.49 -3.03 -2.45
N ARG A 40 5.80 -1.83 -1.98
CA ARG A 40 5.13 -1.20 -0.83
C ARG A 40 4.48 0.10 -1.29
N TYR A 41 3.26 0.36 -0.86
CA TYR A 41 2.55 1.59 -1.20
C TYR A 41 2.00 2.23 0.06
N MET A 42 2.15 3.54 0.16
CA MET A 42 1.54 4.35 1.21
C MET A 42 0.54 5.32 0.59
N ARG A 43 -0.48 5.69 1.36
CA ARG A 43 -1.38 6.75 0.92
C ARG A 43 -0.66 8.10 1.01
N SER A 44 -0.81 8.93 -0.01
CA SER A 44 -0.19 10.25 -0.06
C SER A 44 -0.63 11.08 1.17
N GLY A 45 0.37 11.54 1.93
CA GLY A 45 0.15 12.32 3.16
C GLY A 45 -0.27 11.51 4.40
N ASP A 46 -0.39 10.18 4.31
CA ASP A 46 -0.82 9.31 5.41
C ASP A 46 0.10 8.09 5.52
N ARG A 47 0.95 8.10 6.56
CA ARG A 47 1.93 7.04 6.85
C ARG A 47 1.37 5.94 7.77
N ALA A 48 0.12 6.06 8.23
CA ALA A 48 -0.43 5.11 9.19
C ALA A 48 -0.63 3.71 8.58
N VAL A 49 -0.81 3.62 7.26
CA VAL A 49 -1.05 2.37 6.54
C VAL A 49 -0.14 2.24 5.33
N ILE A 50 0.59 1.13 5.28
CA ILE A 50 1.38 0.70 4.15
C ILE A 50 0.81 -0.62 3.64
N LEU A 51 0.47 -0.66 2.35
CA LEU A 51 0.07 -1.88 1.65
C LEU A 51 1.28 -2.55 1.04
N ILE A 52 1.38 -3.86 1.23
CA ILE A 52 2.47 -4.71 0.77
C ILE A 52 1.92 -5.61 -0.32
N PHE A 53 2.51 -5.56 -1.51
CA PHE A 53 2.13 -6.41 -2.64
C PHE A 53 3.27 -7.39 -2.97
N ASP A 54 2.91 -8.62 -3.32
CA ASP A 54 3.86 -9.61 -3.83
C ASP A 54 4.35 -9.25 -5.25
N ALA A 55 5.28 -10.05 -5.78
CA ALA A 55 5.80 -9.87 -7.13
C ALA A 55 4.74 -10.06 -8.24
N ASN A 56 3.60 -10.68 -7.93
CA ASN A 56 2.48 -10.86 -8.85
C ASN A 56 1.43 -9.73 -8.74
N GLY A 57 1.66 -8.75 -7.86
CA GLY A 57 0.77 -7.61 -7.65
C GLY A 57 -0.46 -7.90 -6.78
N TYR A 58 -0.44 -8.97 -5.97
CA TYR A 58 -1.49 -9.27 -4.99
C TYR A 58 -1.12 -8.77 -3.60
N ILE A 59 -2.12 -8.41 -2.80
CA ILE A 59 -1.89 -8.03 -1.40
C ILE A 59 -1.25 -9.19 -0.63
N ALA A 60 -0.04 -8.94 -0.13
CA ALA A 60 0.73 -9.86 0.69
C ALA A 60 0.64 -9.50 2.18
N GLY A 61 0.29 -8.25 2.51
CA GLY A 61 0.12 -7.82 3.89
C GLY A 61 -0.16 -6.33 4.04
N ILE A 62 -0.27 -5.93 5.30
CA ILE A 62 -0.45 -4.54 5.72
C ILE A 62 0.57 -4.27 6.81
N GLN A 63 1.26 -3.14 6.74
CA GLN A 63 2.11 -2.63 7.81
C GLN A 63 1.48 -1.34 8.36
N THR A 64 1.45 -1.22 9.68
CA THR A 64 0.88 -0.07 10.39
C THR A 64 1.88 0.44 11.42
N SER A 65 1.98 1.76 11.60
CA SER A 65 2.84 2.42 12.60
C SER A 65 2.03 2.95 13.77
#